data_AF-A0A9W9J465-F1
#
_entry.id   AF-A0A9W9J465-F1
#
_cell.length_a   1.000
_cell.length_b   1.000
_cell.length_c   1.000
_cell.angle_alpha   90.00
_cell.angle_beta   90.00
_cell.angle_gamma   90.00
#
_symmetry.space_group_name_H-M   'P 1'
#
loop_
_entity.id
_entity.type
_entity.pdbx_description
1 polymer ?
#
loop_
_entity_poly.entity_id
_entity_poly.type
_entity_poly.pdbx_seq_one_letter_code
_entity_poly.pdbx_strand_id
1 'polypeptide(L)'
;MPVYHIGKLDAAECQRVMKEPRSLTKLQVLFRLKPGVTPAQIATWKETCQGMVGKIPGLLSLQSGAPLPISIPRAQGFNMGLIAVLETAEHIATYAVHPAHLE
;
A
#
# COMPACT_ATOMS: atom_id res chain seq x y z
N MET A 1 -15.12 -29.89 5.56
CA MET A 1 -14.28 -30.14 6.75
C MET A 1 -12.83 -29.96 6.35
N PRO A 2 -11.99 -29.27 7.12
CA PRO A 2 -12.00 -29.16 8.58
C PRO A 2 -12.61 -27.87 9.13
N VAL A 3 -13.24 -27.99 10.29
CA VAL A 3 -13.70 -26.89 11.15
C VAL A 3 -12.55 -26.63 12.11
N TYR A 4 -11.97 -25.42 12.09
CA TYR A 4 -10.99 -25.03 13.10
C TYR A 4 -11.69 -24.98 14.46
N HIS A 5 -11.21 -25.79 15.40
CA HIS A 5 -11.58 -25.65 16.81
C HIS A 5 -11.10 -24.28 17.28
N ILE A 6 -12.05 -23.37 17.50
CA ILE A 6 -11.80 -22.15 18.26
C ILE A 6 -11.59 -22.61 19.70
N GLY A 7 -10.33 -22.85 20.08
CA GLY A 7 -9.93 -22.83 21.48
C GLY A 7 -10.50 -21.55 22.09
N LYS A 8 -11.10 -21.65 23.27
CA LYS A 8 -11.71 -20.51 23.96
C LYS A 8 -10.66 -19.41 24.10
N LEU A 9 -10.70 -18.42 23.22
CA LEU A 9 -10.05 -17.13 23.45
C LEU A 9 -10.70 -16.60 24.72
N ASP A 10 -9.96 -16.64 25.83
CA ASP A 10 -10.45 -16.02 27.04
C ASP A 10 -10.50 -14.50 26.84
N ALA A 11 -11.24 -13.81 27.71
CA ALA A 11 -11.42 -12.38 27.59
C ALA A 11 -10.07 -11.62 27.62
N ALA A 12 -9.04 -12.17 28.27
CA ALA A 12 -7.72 -11.55 28.33
C ALA A 12 -6.96 -11.70 27.00
N GLU A 13 -7.05 -12.85 26.34
CA GLU A 13 -6.43 -13.12 25.04
C GLU A 13 -7.17 -12.40 23.90
N CYS A 14 -8.51 -12.38 23.94
CA CYS A 14 -9.33 -11.57 23.04
C CYS A 14 -9.02 -10.07 23.20
N GLN A 15 -8.87 -9.61 24.46
CA GLN A 15 -8.50 -8.22 24.73
C GLN A 15 -7.03 -7.94 24.37
N ARG A 16 -6.11 -8.91 24.42
CA ARG A 16 -4.72 -8.78 23.93
C ARG A 16 -4.68 -8.61 22.41
N VAL A 17 -5.41 -9.46 21.67
CA VAL A 17 -5.53 -9.38 20.20
C VAL A 17 -6.21 -8.08 19.76
N MET A 18 -7.23 -7.62 20.50
CA MET A 18 -7.94 -6.38 20.23
C MET A 18 -7.18 -5.12 20.71
N LYS A 19 -6.22 -5.25 21.63
CA LYS A 19 -5.38 -4.14 22.15
C LYS A 19 -4.02 -4.03 21.46
N GLU A 20 -3.61 -4.96 20.61
CA GLU A 20 -2.33 -4.86 19.91
C GLU A 20 -2.49 -3.87 18.73
N PRO A 21 -2.02 -2.61 18.86
CA PRO A 21 -2.23 -1.62 17.83
C PRO A 21 -1.11 -1.77 16.82
N ARG A 22 -1.32 -2.64 15.84
CA ARG A 22 -0.61 -2.51 14.57
C ARG A 22 -1.61 -2.44 13.44
N SER A 23 -2.52 -1.46 13.52
CA SER A 23 -3.22 -1.02 12.32
C SER A 23 -2.15 -0.42 11.40
N LEU A 24 -1.67 -1.22 10.45
CA LEU A 24 -0.74 -0.77 9.44
C LEU A 24 -1.28 0.49 8.78
N THR A 25 -0.40 1.46 8.55
CA THR A 25 -0.78 2.71 7.93
C THR A 25 -0.79 2.55 6.42
N LYS A 26 -1.93 2.84 5.78
CA LYS A 26 -2.10 2.69 4.34
C LYS A 26 -2.17 4.06 3.66
N LEU A 27 -1.15 4.40 2.89
CA LEU A 27 -1.12 5.58 2.04
C LEU A 27 -1.62 5.22 0.64
N GLN A 28 -2.59 5.97 0.13
CA GLN A 28 -3.20 5.73 -1.19
C GLN A 28 -3.13 7.02 -2.01
N VAL A 29 -2.62 6.92 -3.24
CA VAL A 29 -2.51 8.06 -4.16
C VAL A 29 -3.05 7.65 -5.52
N LEU A 30 -3.89 8.50 -6.12
CA LEU A 30 -4.47 8.30 -7.44
C LEU A 30 -3.93 9.34 -8.42
N PHE A 31 -3.61 8.90 -9.64
CA PHE A 31 -3.01 9.73 -10.67
C PHE A 31 -3.89 9.79 -11.91
N ARG A 32 -3.93 10.97 -12.53
CA ARG A 32 -4.33 11.14 -13.94
C ARG A 32 -3.06 11.36 -14.73
N LEU A 33 -2.68 10.38 -15.53
CA LEU A 33 -1.51 10.50 -16.40
C LEU A 33 -1.73 11.57 -17.47
N LYS A 34 -0.67 12.32 -17.79
CA LYS A 34 -0.65 13.25 -18.91
C LYS A 34 -0.85 12.49 -20.23
N PRO A 35 -1.45 13.12 -21.27
CA PRO A 35 -1.47 12.55 -22.60
C PRO A 35 -0.05 12.19 -23.09
N GLY A 36 0.08 11.05 -23.78
CA GLY A 36 1.36 10.61 -24.36
C GLY A 36 2.29 9.83 -23.42
N VAL A 37 1.91 9.58 -22.15
CA VAL A 37 2.67 8.66 -21.29
C VAL A 37 2.68 7.26 -21.91
N THR A 38 3.87 6.70 -22.11
CA THR A 38 4.06 5.42 -22.80
C THR A 38 4.00 4.22 -21.84
N PRO A 39 3.72 3.00 -22.34
CA PRO A 39 3.78 1.79 -21.54
C PRO A 39 5.16 1.56 -20.89
N ALA A 40 6.25 1.92 -21.58
CA ALA A 40 7.61 1.80 -21.06
C ALA A 40 7.83 2.72 -19.85
N GLN A 41 7.37 3.97 -19.92
CA GLN A 41 7.43 4.90 -18.78
C GLN A 41 6.62 4.39 -17.58
N ILE A 42 5.45 3.79 -17.83
CA ILE A 42 4.64 3.17 -16.76
C ILE A 42 5.36 1.97 -16.15
N ALA A 43 6.03 1.14 -16.97
CA ALA A 43 6.80 0.00 -16.49
C ALA A 43 7.97 0.46 -15.61
N THR A 44 8.78 1.42 -16.08
CA THR A 44 9.86 2.01 -15.29
C THR A 44 9.34 2.61 -13.98
N TRP A 45 8.24 3.36 -14.02
CA TRP A 45 7.65 3.92 -12.81
C TRP A 45 7.20 2.84 -11.82
N LYS A 46 6.63 1.73 -12.29
CA LYS A 46 6.25 0.58 -11.44
C LYS A 46 7.48 -0.08 -10.81
N GLU A 47 8.57 -0.24 -11.56
CA GLU A 47 9.83 -0.79 -11.06
C GLU A 47 10.46 0.12 -10.01
N THR A 48 10.52 1.44 -10.24
CA THR A 48 10.97 2.43 -9.25
C THR A 48 10.14 2.34 -7.97
N CYS A 49 8.81 2.29 -8.11
CA CYS A 49 7.86 2.11 -7.01
C CYS A 49 8.16 0.87 -6.16
N GLN A 50 8.32 -0.29 -6.80
CA GLN A 50 8.61 -1.56 -6.13
C GLN A 50 10.01 -1.56 -5.49
N GLY A 51 10.98 -0.93 -6.15
CA GLY A 51 12.37 -0.83 -5.69
C GLY A 51 12.57 0.02 -4.43
N MET A 52 11.54 0.70 -3.93
CA MET A 52 11.58 1.41 -2.63
C MET A 52 11.42 0.47 -1.44
N VAL A 53 10.75 -0.67 -1.61
CA VAL A 53 10.51 -1.63 -0.52
C VAL A 53 11.85 -2.21 -0.07
N GLY A 54 12.10 -2.18 1.25
CA GLY A 54 13.39 -2.58 1.83
C GLY A 54 14.47 -1.49 1.82
N LYS A 55 14.28 -0.39 1.09
CA LYS A 55 15.15 0.82 1.19
C LYS A 55 14.62 1.82 2.20
N ILE A 56 13.30 2.06 2.19
CA ILE A 56 12.65 3.03 3.08
C ILE A 56 12.27 2.35 4.40
N PRO A 57 12.78 2.83 5.57
CA PRO A 57 12.40 2.27 6.87
C PRO A 57 10.89 2.31 7.11
N GLY A 58 10.34 1.18 7.56
CA GLY A 58 8.92 1.03 7.86
C GLY A 58 7.98 0.92 6.64
N LEU A 59 8.48 0.96 5.40
CA LEU A 59 7.70 0.65 4.20
C LEU A 59 7.62 -0.88 4.00
N LEU A 60 6.47 -1.47 4.30
CA LEU A 60 6.25 -2.91 4.24
C LEU A 60 5.91 -3.41 2.84
N SER A 61 5.12 -2.63 2.09
CA SER A 61 4.79 -2.95 0.70
C SER A 61 4.42 -1.70 -0.07
N LEU A 62 4.66 -1.75 -1.37
CA LEU A 62 4.23 -0.72 -2.30
C LEU A 62 3.76 -1.37 -3.60
N GLN A 63 2.52 -1.12 -3.97
CA GLN A 63 1.89 -1.66 -5.17
C GLN A 63 1.38 -0.51 -6.01
N SER A 64 1.57 -0.59 -7.33
CA SER A 64 1.11 0.43 -8.25
C SER A 64 0.58 -0.17 -9.56
N GLY A 65 -0.46 0.45 -10.12
CA GLY A 65 -1.18 -0.15 -11.24
C GLY A 65 -2.36 0.67 -11.74
N ALA A 66 -2.92 0.21 -12.86
CA ALA A 66 -4.15 0.73 -13.41
C ALA A 66 -5.36 0.24 -12.60
N PRO A 67 -6.50 0.94 -12.63
CA PRO A 67 -7.75 0.40 -12.08
C PRO A 67 -8.11 -0.93 -12.74
N LEU A 68 -8.71 -1.84 -11.98
CA LEU A 68 -9.27 -3.08 -12.52
C LEU A 68 -10.38 -2.77 -13.53
N PRO A 69 -10.61 -3.61 -14.56
CA PRO A 69 -11.63 -3.36 -15.57
C PRO A 69 -13.02 -3.02 -15.00
N ILE A 70 -13.44 -3.73 -13.95
CA ILE A 70 -14.74 -3.51 -13.29
C ILE A 70 -14.84 -2.19 -12.51
N SER A 71 -13.72 -1.57 -12.16
CA SER A 71 -13.67 -0.29 -11.42
C SER A 71 -13.46 0.93 -12.32
N ILE A 72 -13.14 0.76 -13.61
CA ILE A 72 -12.94 1.87 -14.56
C ILE A 72 -14.10 2.88 -14.54
N PRO A 73 -15.39 2.49 -14.56
CA PRO A 73 -16.50 3.45 -14.53
C PRO A 73 -16.55 4.28 -13.24
N ARG A 74 -15.98 3.77 -12.14
CA ARG A 74 -15.93 4.43 -10.83
C ARG A 74 -14.60 5.13 -10.57
N ALA A 75 -13.63 5.01 -11.48
CA ALA A 75 -12.29 5.56 -11.30
C ALA A 75 -12.23 7.07 -11.54
N GLN A 76 -13.33 7.73 -11.96
CA GLN A 76 -13.43 9.19 -12.12
C GLN A 76 -12.27 9.81 -12.93
N GLY A 77 -11.81 9.10 -13.96
CA GLY A 77 -10.71 9.51 -14.82
C GLY A 77 -9.30 9.32 -14.23
N PHE A 78 -9.15 8.82 -13.00
CA PHE A 78 -7.87 8.33 -12.50
C PHE A 78 -7.53 7.00 -13.19
N ASN A 79 -6.38 6.98 -13.86
CA ASN A 79 -5.95 5.86 -14.69
C ASN A 79 -4.74 5.11 -14.12
N MET A 80 -4.17 5.59 -13.01
CA MET A 80 -3.16 4.88 -12.22
C MET A 80 -3.37 5.13 -10.73
N GLY A 81 -2.92 4.21 -9.90
CA GLY A 81 -2.89 4.34 -8.45
C GLY A 81 -1.67 3.68 -7.82
N LEU A 82 -1.37 4.10 -6.60
CA LEU A 82 -0.34 3.55 -5.74
C LEU A 82 -0.90 3.32 -4.34
N ILE A 83 -0.52 2.20 -3.74
CA ILE A 83 -0.82 1.86 -2.35
C ILE A 83 0.51 1.51 -1.67
N ALA A 84 0.87 2.30 -0.66
CA ALA A 84 1.96 1.99 0.25
C ALA A 84 1.39 1.55 1.61
N VAL A 85 1.96 0.50 2.18
CA VAL A 85 1.64 0.02 3.53
C VAL A 85 2.85 0.23 4.40
N LEU A 86 2.68 1.00 5.47
CA LEU A 86 3.72 1.36 6.43
C LEU A 86 3.40 0.75 7.80
N GLU A 87 4.45 0.47 8.58
CA GLU A 87 4.31 -0.10 9.93
C GLU A 87 3.49 0.79 10.85
N THR A 88 3.72 2.11 10.81
CA THR A 88 3.06 3.09 11.67
C THR A 88 2.83 4.41 10.93
N ALA A 89 2.06 5.32 11.54
CA ALA A 89 1.74 6.61 10.93
C ALA A 89 2.95 7.55 10.87
N GLU A 90 3.86 7.44 11.85
CA GLU A 90 5.08 8.24 11.95
C GLU A 90 6.02 7.99 10.76
N HIS A 91 6.01 6.78 10.21
CA HIS A 91 6.80 6.42 9.04
C HIS A 91 6.39 7.15 7.75
N ILE A 92 5.20 7.79 7.70
CA ILE A 92 4.80 8.61 6.55
C ILE A 92 5.78 9.77 6.34
N ALA A 93 6.21 10.44 7.42
CA ALA A 93 7.10 11.58 7.31
C ALA A 93 8.48 11.16 6.77
N THR A 94 9.03 10.06 7.28
CA THR A 94 10.29 9.47 6.79
C THR A 94 10.16 9.05 5.33
N TYR A 95 9.07 8.38 4.96
CA TYR A 95 8.80 7.97 3.57
C TYR A 95 8.80 9.17 2.62
N ALA A 96 8.12 10.27 2.98
CA ALA A 96 7.93 11.42 2.11
C ALA A 96 9.25 12.12 1.73
N VAL A 97 10.25 12.11 2.61
CA VAL A 97 11.53 12.81 2.43
C VAL A 97 12.70 11.88 2.12
N HIS A 98 12.47 10.57 2.07
CA HIS A 98 13.54 9.60 1.82
C HIS A 98 14.11 9.79 0.40
N PRO A 99 15.45 9.75 0.20
CA PRO A 99 16.04 9.95 -1.13
C PRO A 99 15.45 9.07 -2.24
N ALA A 100 15.23 7.78 -1.95
CA ALA A 100 14.60 6.85 -2.90
C ALA A 100 13.15 7.21 -3.32
N HIS A 101 12.46 8.08 -2.57
CA HIS A 101 11.13 8.60 -2.92
C HIS A 101 11.21 9.92 -3.72
N LEU A 102 12.36 10.60 -3.71
CA LEU A 102 12.57 11.89 -4.38
C LEU A 102 13.18 11.77 -5.79
N GLU A 103 13.56 10.56 -6.20
CA GLU A 103 14.02 10.20 -7.56
C GLU A 103 12.86 10.11 -8.57
#